data_AF-A0A9P7D0V6-F1
#
_entry.id   AF-A0A9P7D0V6-F1
#
_cell.length_a   1.000
_cell.length_b   1.000
_cell.length_c   1.000
_cell.angle_alpha   90.00
_cell.angle_beta   90.00
_cell.angle_gamma   90.00
#
_symmetry.space_group_name_H-M   'P 1'
#
loop_
_entity.id
_entity.type
_entity.pdbx_description
1 polymer ?
#
loop_
_entity_poly.entity_id
_entity_poly.type
_entity_poly.pdbx_seq_one_letter_code
_entity_poly.pdbx_strand_id
1 'polypeptide(L)'
;MLSKLENAPDTQTRKLRQQYINPSEAERDIRVTINAQLDNAPRRLLNTFTRRLCDRVGQINAFKTSTEYKELLSSTLVHVDLRMERIKDVVEKYFRYVTLSHRWEEKEPRLNDIQDKVVDDLKSVVGIGKLQSFCKTARAVKYRWGWIDTCCINQADPTEVQKSLNSMFEWYSTSALTMVYLSDVSRSSKPRALARSEWNTRAWTLPELLAPKVIRFYQNDWTPYLNDHSDNHKLSDAIVQELKDATEIDAEALADFNCRKINARKKLQWASTRVTTEQEDIAYSLFGIFDVQIHPMYGERKEKVLGRFLEKVVAELGDISALDWVGQSSKFNSCLPADITSYKAPPYTPPSLSEHDVQTSISLLQQTAMDLALKLYALLENLKAPRFADRRLHLPCIAFRVTAVKRSRAQDQEIYEAKADGLHDLLITTKDKLIQFSPPRPTMHTFLLVRPCNRYLDLPDFAEPSGLAELPDVADDTQSKEGSWSAPGSPLQDSRGRFHEAQVSVDSKLSDRALRLTARLTQPFGAFLLAQQRGGEYKRIASDHDIIARVKNLSSIIPDMVKTLEIL
;
A
#
# COMPACT_ATOMS: atom_id res chain seq x y z
N MET A 1 17.69 -15.73 49.80
CA MET A 1 16.48 -15.32 50.54
C MET A 1 15.24 -16.06 50.03
N LEU A 2 14.95 -16.02 48.73
CA LEU A 2 13.82 -16.73 48.11
C LEU A 2 13.81 -18.26 48.31
N SER A 3 14.98 -18.92 48.22
CA SER A 3 15.11 -20.36 48.49
C SER A 3 14.85 -20.76 49.96
N LYS A 4 14.95 -19.83 50.90
CA LYS A 4 14.58 -20.05 52.31
C LYS A 4 13.08 -19.89 52.54
N LEU A 5 12.38 -19.13 51.69
CA LEU A 5 10.93 -18.95 51.73
C LEU A 5 10.17 -20.13 51.09
N GLU A 6 10.75 -20.81 50.10
CA GLU A 6 10.20 -22.06 49.52
C GLU A 6 10.13 -23.21 50.55
N ASN A 7 11.17 -23.31 51.38
CA ASN A 7 11.30 -24.35 52.40
C ASN A 7 10.69 -23.96 53.75
N ALA A 8 9.95 -22.85 53.82
CA ALA A 8 9.30 -22.41 55.05
C ALA A 8 8.20 -23.43 55.46
N PRO A 9 8.11 -23.79 56.75
CA PRO A 9 7.12 -24.73 57.27
C PRO A 9 5.70 -24.14 57.31
N ASP A 10 5.57 -22.81 57.20
CA ASP A 10 4.32 -22.07 57.27
C ASP A 10 3.69 -21.85 55.87
N THR A 11 2.39 -22.15 55.77
CA THR A 11 1.56 -22.04 54.56
C THR A 11 1.39 -20.57 54.10
N GLN A 12 1.42 -19.61 55.01
CA GLN A 12 1.27 -18.19 54.72
C GLN A 12 2.53 -17.62 54.05
N THR A 13 3.71 -18.05 54.49
CA THR A 13 5.02 -17.73 53.88
C THR A 13 5.18 -18.35 52.50
N ARG A 14 4.66 -19.57 52.27
CA ARG A 14 4.61 -20.17 50.92
C ARG A 14 3.65 -19.43 49.98
N LYS A 15 2.51 -18.94 50.48
CA LYS A 15 1.60 -18.07 49.71
C LYS A 15 2.23 -16.71 49.37
N LEU A 16 2.99 -16.11 50.29
CA LEU A 16 3.77 -14.91 50.01
C LEU A 16 4.82 -15.17 48.92
N ARG A 17 5.51 -16.33 48.93
CA ARG A 17 6.42 -16.71 47.83
C ARG A 17 5.72 -16.81 46.48
N GLN A 18 4.47 -17.27 46.41
CA GLN A 18 3.72 -17.32 45.15
C GLN A 18 3.47 -15.93 44.54
N GLN A 19 3.64 -14.86 45.33
CA GLN A 19 3.56 -13.46 44.87
C GLN A 19 4.90 -12.92 44.35
N TYR A 20 6.02 -13.62 44.56
CA TYR A 20 7.37 -13.18 44.15
C TYR A 20 7.96 -14.06 43.05
N ILE A 21 8.38 -13.43 41.96
CA ILE A 21 8.97 -14.10 40.80
C ILE A 21 10.49 -14.16 40.94
N ASN A 22 11.10 -15.18 40.34
CA ASN A 22 12.56 -15.28 40.28
C ASN A 22 13.13 -14.13 39.43
N PRO A 23 14.10 -13.33 39.92
CA PRO A 23 14.71 -12.25 39.14
C PRO A 23 15.22 -12.68 37.75
N SER A 24 15.71 -13.92 37.64
CA SER A 24 16.18 -14.47 36.35
C SER A 24 15.05 -14.67 35.33
N GLU A 25 13.83 -14.95 35.77
CA GLU A 25 12.66 -15.06 34.89
C GLU A 25 12.20 -13.67 34.43
N ALA A 26 12.24 -12.65 35.29
CA ALA A 26 11.96 -11.25 34.93
C ALA A 26 12.94 -10.72 33.89
N GLU A 27 14.23 -10.97 34.08
CA GLU A 27 15.23 -10.58 33.08
C GLU A 27 15.05 -11.34 31.76
N ARG A 28 14.67 -12.62 31.81
CA ARG A 28 14.37 -13.41 30.60
C ARG A 28 13.19 -12.80 29.84
N ASP A 29 12.08 -12.52 30.52
CA ASP A 29 10.86 -11.99 29.89
C ASP A 29 11.10 -10.58 29.33
N ILE A 30 11.77 -9.70 30.08
CA ILE A 30 12.18 -8.38 29.59
C ILE A 30 13.06 -8.52 28.34
N ARG A 31 14.05 -9.43 28.34
CA ARG A 31 14.91 -9.65 27.18
C ARG A 31 14.14 -10.13 25.95
N VAL A 32 13.17 -11.02 26.12
CA VAL A 32 12.31 -11.49 25.01
C VAL A 32 11.50 -10.32 24.44
N THR A 33 10.89 -9.50 25.30
CA THR A 33 10.13 -8.32 24.86
C THR A 33 11.02 -7.28 24.17
N ILE A 34 12.23 -7.04 24.66
CA ILE A 34 13.21 -6.17 24.01
C ILE A 34 13.53 -6.67 22.60
N ASN A 35 13.82 -7.96 22.44
CA ASN A 35 14.15 -8.52 21.13
C ASN A 35 12.98 -8.37 20.17
N ALA A 36 11.76 -8.72 20.59
CA ALA A 36 10.55 -8.54 19.79
C ALA A 36 10.34 -7.08 19.37
N GLN A 37 10.53 -6.12 20.28
CA GLN A 37 10.44 -4.69 19.98
C GLN A 37 11.50 -4.23 18.96
N LEU A 38 12.66 -4.87 18.97
CA LEU A 38 13.82 -4.50 18.17
C LEU A 38 13.93 -5.28 16.86
N ASP A 39 13.13 -6.32 16.62
CA ASP A 39 13.19 -7.11 15.38
C ASP A 39 12.81 -6.26 14.15
N ASN A 40 11.80 -5.39 14.28
CA ASN A 40 11.31 -4.55 13.19
C ASN A 40 11.82 -3.10 13.23
N ALA A 41 12.61 -2.70 14.23
CA ALA A 41 13.13 -1.33 14.31
C ALA A 41 14.38 -1.13 13.41
N PRO A 42 14.84 0.12 13.19
CA PRO A 42 16.11 0.36 12.50
C PRO A 42 17.33 -0.22 13.24
N ARG A 43 18.35 -0.69 12.50
CA ARG A 43 19.57 -1.31 13.06
C ARG A 43 20.36 -0.41 14.00
N ARG A 44 20.38 0.89 13.71
CA ARG A 44 21.12 1.91 14.47
C ARG A 44 20.21 3.11 14.69
N LEU A 45 20.34 3.71 15.87
CA LEU A 45 19.60 4.90 16.27
C LEU A 45 20.56 5.89 16.94
N LEU A 46 20.34 7.17 16.74
CA LEU A 46 21.01 8.24 17.45
C LEU A 46 20.41 8.38 18.85
N ASN A 47 21.24 8.33 19.87
CA ASN A 47 20.84 8.72 21.22
C ASN A 47 20.86 10.25 21.33
N THR A 48 19.69 10.87 21.45
CA THR A 48 19.51 12.33 21.44
C THR A 48 20.07 13.02 22.69
N PHE A 49 20.29 12.27 23.76
CA PHE A 49 20.87 12.76 25.01
C PHE A 49 22.39 12.73 24.98
N THR A 50 22.98 11.62 24.54
CA THR A 50 24.45 11.47 24.47
C THR A 50 25.04 11.95 23.14
N ARG A 51 24.19 12.20 22.13
CA ARG A 51 24.58 12.66 20.79
C ARG A 51 25.49 11.67 20.06
N ARG A 52 25.31 10.38 20.36
CA ARG A 52 26.09 9.28 19.77
C ARG A 52 25.18 8.31 19.03
N LEU A 53 25.68 7.74 17.95
CA LEU A 53 25.03 6.63 17.27
C LEU A 53 25.15 5.36 18.14
N CYS A 54 24.08 4.59 18.22
CA CYS A 54 24.01 3.33 18.97
C CYS A 54 23.44 2.22 18.09
N ASP A 55 24.16 1.11 18.00
CA ASP A 55 23.63 -0.14 17.49
C ASP A 55 22.67 -0.79 18.51
N ARG A 56 22.17 -1.98 18.19
CA ARG A 56 21.29 -2.75 19.08
C ARG A 56 21.89 -3.00 20.45
N VAL A 57 23.17 -3.35 20.51
CA VAL A 57 23.85 -3.65 21.78
C VAL A 57 23.94 -2.39 22.64
N GLY A 58 24.30 -1.26 22.04
CA GLY A 58 24.32 0.05 22.70
C GLY A 58 22.95 0.47 23.21
N GLN A 59 21.88 0.25 22.42
CA GLN A 59 20.49 0.53 22.83
C GLN A 59 20.07 -0.29 24.04
N ILE A 60 20.34 -1.61 24.03
CA ILE A 60 20.00 -2.53 25.13
C ILE A 60 20.79 -2.18 26.40
N ASN A 61 22.09 -1.87 26.27
CA ASN A 61 22.93 -1.49 27.40
C ASN A 61 22.45 -0.15 28.02
N ALA A 62 22.06 0.82 27.18
CA ALA A 62 21.47 2.05 27.66
C ALA A 62 20.18 1.80 28.47
N PHE A 63 19.33 0.89 28.02
CA PHE A 63 18.12 0.51 28.77
C PHE A 63 18.46 -0.16 30.11
N LYS A 64 19.35 -1.17 30.12
CA LYS A 64 19.72 -1.89 31.35
C LYS A 64 20.32 -1.00 32.45
N THR A 65 20.97 0.09 32.05
CA THR A 65 21.55 1.07 33.00
C THR A 65 20.56 2.13 33.46
N SER A 66 19.38 2.21 32.84
CA SER A 66 18.40 3.26 33.07
C SER A 66 17.62 3.05 34.37
N THR A 67 16.99 4.13 34.85
CA THR A 67 16.11 4.07 36.04
C THR A 67 14.85 3.25 35.74
N GLU A 68 14.31 3.37 34.53
CA GLU A 68 13.13 2.63 34.07
C GLU A 68 13.34 1.11 34.14
N TYR A 69 14.52 0.60 33.76
CA TYR A 69 14.82 -0.83 33.88
C TYR A 69 14.93 -1.29 35.33
N LYS A 70 15.56 -0.48 36.20
CA LYS A 70 15.68 -0.79 37.64
C LYS A 70 14.31 -0.81 38.33
N GLU A 71 13.45 0.15 38.00
CA GLU A 71 12.06 0.22 38.48
C GLU A 71 11.21 -0.93 37.92
N LEU A 72 11.38 -1.27 36.64
CA LEU A 72 10.71 -2.39 36.02
C LEU A 72 11.09 -3.70 36.71
N LEU A 73 12.38 -3.97 36.92
CA LEU A 73 12.82 -5.16 37.66
C LEU A 73 12.25 -5.20 39.07
N SER A 74 12.31 -4.09 39.81
CA SER A 74 11.84 -4.04 41.20
C SER A 74 10.33 -4.28 41.32
N SER A 75 9.54 -3.72 40.40
CA SER A 75 8.07 -3.85 40.40
C SER A 75 7.56 -5.18 39.86
N THR A 76 8.28 -5.77 38.90
CA THR A 76 7.96 -7.08 38.30
C THR A 76 8.07 -8.22 39.32
N LEU A 77 8.79 -8.01 40.42
CA LEU A 77 8.93 -8.97 41.50
C LEU A 77 7.69 -9.03 42.42
N VAL A 78 6.73 -8.11 42.32
CA VAL A 78 5.64 -7.94 43.30
C VAL A 78 4.24 -8.27 42.75
N HIS A 79 4.01 -8.16 41.44
CA HIS A 79 2.69 -8.34 40.82
C HIS A 79 2.73 -9.31 39.63
N VAL A 80 2.14 -10.50 39.79
CA VAL A 80 2.17 -11.58 38.79
C VAL A 80 1.23 -11.31 37.61
N ASP A 81 0.01 -10.83 37.86
CA ASP A 81 -1.06 -10.79 36.83
C ASP A 81 -0.92 -9.67 35.79
N LEU A 82 -0.23 -8.55 36.12
CA LEU A 82 -0.03 -7.39 35.22
C LEU A 82 1.41 -7.28 34.69
N ARG A 83 2.21 -8.32 34.88
CA ARG A 83 3.65 -8.31 34.63
C ARG A 83 4.00 -8.08 33.16
N MET A 84 3.39 -8.85 32.26
CA MET A 84 3.76 -8.82 30.85
C MET A 84 3.30 -7.55 30.15
N GLU A 85 2.11 -7.02 30.50
CA GLU A 85 1.64 -5.73 29.99
C GLU A 85 2.58 -4.61 30.41
N ARG A 86 2.95 -4.54 31.68
CA ARG A 86 3.89 -3.52 32.16
C ARG A 86 5.28 -3.63 31.53
N ILE A 87 5.80 -4.84 31.34
CA ILE A 87 7.07 -5.06 30.63
C ILE A 87 6.97 -4.52 29.21
N LYS A 88 5.89 -4.86 28.48
CA LYS A 88 5.63 -4.35 27.13
C LYS A 88 5.56 -2.83 27.11
N ASP A 89 4.76 -2.20 27.97
CA ASP A 89 4.59 -0.76 28.01
C ASP A 89 5.90 0.00 28.26
N VAL A 90 6.70 -0.46 29.23
CA VAL A 90 7.98 0.18 29.57
C VAL A 90 8.99 0.00 28.45
N VAL A 91 9.10 -1.22 27.90
CA VAL A 91 10.02 -1.52 26.78
C VAL A 91 9.61 -0.71 25.56
N GLU A 92 8.35 -0.76 25.13
CA GLU A 92 7.85 0.00 23.99
C GLU A 92 8.12 1.49 24.17
N LYS A 93 7.72 2.07 25.31
CA LYS A 93 7.94 3.49 25.60
C LYS A 93 9.41 3.88 25.57
N TYR A 94 10.31 3.02 26.07
CA TYR A 94 11.74 3.32 26.10
C TYR A 94 12.40 3.26 24.72
N PHE A 95 12.00 2.29 23.88
CA PHE A 95 12.58 2.06 22.56
C PHE A 95 11.86 2.81 21.42
N ARG A 96 10.77 3.53 21.71
CA ARG A 96 10.16 4.49 20.79
C ARG A 96 11.21 5.46 20.26
N TYR A 97 11.20 5.65 18.95
CA TYR A 97 12.12 6.52 18.24
C TYR A 97 11.37 7.51 17.37
N VAL A 98 12.03 8.63 17.08
CA VAL A 98 11.57 9.61 16.10
C VAL A 98 12.37 9.48 14.83
N THR A 99 11.76 9.76 13.69
CA THR A 99 12.44 9.76 12.39
C THR A 99 12.57 11.19 11.88
N LEU A 100 13.62 11.45 11.12
CA LEU A 100 13.74 12.67 10.32
C LEU A 100 13.29 12.35 8.89
N SER A 101 12.39 13.16 8.37
CA SER A 101 12.10 13.25 6.95
C SER A 101 12.65 14.57 6.45
N HIS A 102 13.47 14.53 5.40
CA HIS A 102 14.08 15.73 4.85
C HIS A 102 14.45 15.55 3.38
N ARG A 103 14.85 16.64 2.73
CA ARG A 103 15.63 16.54 1.49
C ARG A 103 17.11 16.49 1.81
N TRP A 104 17.81 15.60 1.10
CA TRP A 104 19.27 15.57 1.14
C TRP A 104 19.77 16.84 0.47
N GLU A 105 20.57 17.59 1.19
CA GLU A 105 21.25 18.78 0.72
C GLU A 105 22.73 18.46 0.48
N GLU A 106 23.52 19.48 0.12
CA GLU A 106 24.95 19.30 0.04
C GLU A 106 25.54 19.00 1.43
N LYS A 107 26.45 18.01 1.49
CA LYS A 107 27.21 17.64 2.70
C LYS A 107 26.35 17.07 3.83
N GLU A 108 25.40 16.19 3.49
CA GLU A 108 24.76 15.33 4.49
C GLU A 108 25.78 14.45 5.21
N PRO A 109 25.66 14.29 6.54
CA PRO A 109 26.50 13.36 7.27
C PRO A 109 26.20 11.92 6.86
N ARG A 110 27.26 11.16 6.63
CA ARG A 110 27.20 9.70 6.44
C ARG A 110 27.51 8.99 7.75
N LEU A 111 27.27 7.69 7.78
CA LEU A 111 27.58 6.83 8.93
C LEU A 111 29.02 7.03 9.44
N ASN A 112 30.01 6.96 8.54
CA ASN A 112 31.43 7.09 8.88
C ASN A 112 31.81 8.48 9.43
N ASP A 113 31.02 9.52 9.12
CA ASP A 113 31.29 10.87 9.60
C ASP A 113 31.00 11.00 11.09
N ILE A 114 30.00 10.27 11.59
CA ILE A 114 29.49 10.36 12.97
C ILE A 114 29.83 9.14 13.84
N GLN A 115 30.28 8.04 13.23
CA GLN A 115 30.62 6.82 13.95
C GLN A 115 31.69 7.09 15.02
N ASP A 116 31.44 6.60 16.23
CA ASP A 116 32.28 6.75 17.43
C ASP A 116 32.51 8.20 17.91
N LYS A 117 31.84 9.19 17.30
CA LYS A 117 31.94 10.62 17.64
C LYS A 117 30.69 11.12 18.36
N VAL A 118 30.83 12.25 19.04
CA VAL A 118 29.71 13.03 19.58
C VAL A 118 29.30 14.03 18.51
N VAL A 119 28.05 14.00 18.08
CA VAL A 119 27.52 14.86 17.01
C VAL A 119 27.70 16.36 17.31
N ASP A 120 27.61 16.76 18.58
CA ASP A 120 27.76 18.16 18.98
C ASP A 120 29.22 18.66 18.92
N ASP A 121 30.21 17.75 18.95
CA ASP A 121 31.63 18.09 18.84
C ASP A 121 32.07 18.25 17.37
N LEU A 122 31.23 17.85 16.43
CA LEU A 122 31.52 17.96 14.99
C LEU A 122 31.37 19.39 14.51
N LYS A 123 32.24 19.78 13.57
CA LYS A 123 32.16 21.10 12.92
C LYS A 123 30.80 21.26 12.26
N SER A 124 30.10 22.32 12.65
CA SER A 124 28.76 22.64 12.14
C SER A 124 28.83 23.12 10.68
N VAL A 125 28.88 22.17 9.76
CA VAL A 125 28.50 22.35 8.35
C VAL A 125 26.99 22.12 8.23
N VAL A 126 26.35 22.59 7.15
CA VAL A 126 24.88 22.58 6.98
C VAL A 126 24.21 21.26 7.41
N GLY A 127 24.64 20.12 6.85
CA GLY A 127 24.08 18.81 7.21
C GLY A 127 24.31 18.39 8.67
N ILE A 128 25.46 18.73 9.26
CA ILE A 128 25.75 18.47 10.68
C ILE A 128 24.91 19.37 11.59
N GLY A 129 24.74 20.65 11.23
CA GLY A 129 23.86 21.58 11.94
C GLY A 129 22.42 21.10 11.96
N LYS A 130 21.91 20.58 10.83
CA LYS A 130 20.60 19.93 10.72
C LYS A 130 20.49 18.74 11.68
N LEU A 131 21.48 17.84 11.69
CA LEU A 131 21.53 16.69 12.59
C LEU A 131 21.57 17.10 14.08
N GLN A 132 22.37 18.12 14.43
CA GLN A 132 22.46 18.67 15.77
C GLN A 132 21.11 19.24 16.24
N SER A 133 20.43 19.99 15.37
CA SER A 133 19.10 20.55 15.64
C SER A 133 18.04 19.48 15.75
N PHE A 134 18.04 18.46 14.87
CA PHE A 134 17.17 17.29 15.01
C PHE A 134 17.29 16.64 16.38
N CYS A 135 18.51 16.37 16.85
CA CYS A 135 18.74 15.80 18.17
C CYS A 135 18.26 16.72 19.30
N LYS A 136 18.37 18.06 19.15
CA LYS A 136 17.86 19.04 20.12
C LYS A 136 16.33 19.00 20.17
N THR A 137 15.68 19.03 19.03
CA THR A 137 14.21 19.00 18.90
C THR A 137 13.65 17.69 19.43
N ALA A 138 14.21 16.54 19.04
CA ALA A 138 13.82 15.22 19.52
C ALA A 138 13.95 15.08 21.05
N ARG A 139 15.03 15.60 21.63
CA ARG A 139 15.22 15.63 23.08
C ARG A 139 14.19 16.54 23.77
N ALA A 140 13.85 17.69 23.19
CA ALA A 140 12.87 18.62 23.75
C ALA A 140 11.47 17.99 23.86
N VAL A 141 11.09 17.14 22.90
CA VAL A 141 9.86 16.33 22.96
C VAL A 141 10.04 14.97 23.66
N LYS A 142 11.12 14.82 24.46
CA LYS A 142 11.40 13.68 25.35
C LYS A 142 11.64 12.32 24.66
N TYR A 143 12.04 12.30 23.40
CA TYR A 143 12.44 11.06 22.72
C TYR A 143 13.95 10.84 22.82
N ARG A 144 14.34 9.65 23.27
CA ARG A 144 15.74 9.24 23.44
C ARG A 144 16.39 8.80 22.14
N TRP A 145 15.61 8.23 21.22
CA TRP A 145 16.11 7.64 20.00
C TRP A 145 15.64 8.43 18.78
N GLY A 146 16.58 8.77 17.90
CA GLY A 146 16.33 9.40 16.61
C GLY A 146 16.87 8.53 15.47
N TRP A 147 16.18 8.53 14.34
CA TRP A 147 16.60 7.82 13.14
C TRP A 147 16.67 8.76 11.94
N ILE A 148 17.73 8.62 11.15
CA ILE A 148 17.97 9.37 9.92
C ILE A 148 18.64 8.43 8.92
N ASP A 149 18.07 8.31 7.73
CA ASP A 149 18.53 7.43 6.65
C ASP A 149 20.00 7.66 6.28
N THR A 150 20.44 8.92 6.17
CA THR A 150 21.78 9.29 5.71
C THR A 150 22.92 8.73 6.57
N CYS A 151 22.72 8.64 7.88
CA CYS A 151 23.77 8.27 8.83
C CYS A 151 23.44 7.08 9.74
N CYS A 152 22.22 6.57 9.75
CA CYS A 152 21.86 5.33 10.46
C CYS A 152 21.98 4.08 9.58
N ILE A 153 21.89 4.24 8.25
CA ILE A 153 22.10 3.18 7.27
C ILE A 153 23.55 3.23 6.79
N ASN A 154 24.21 2.08 6.75
CA ASN A 154 25.49 1.94 6.08
C ASN A 154 25.28 1.91 4.56
N GLN A 155 25.34 3.07 3.91
CA GLN A 155 25.20 3.19 2.45
C GLN A 155 26.32 2.48 1.67
N ALA A 156 27.44 2.13 2.32
CA ALA A 156 28.52 1.38 1.69
C ALA A 156 28.30 -0.15 1.72
N ASP A 157 27.29 -0.65 2.44
CA ASP A 157 26.92 -2.08 2.45
C ASP A 157 25.63 -2.29 1.63
N PRO A 158 25.72 -2.84 0.40
CA PRO A 158 24.57 -3.10 -0.44
C PRO A 158 23.53 -4.03 0.20
N THR A 159 23.96 -4.97 1.04
CA THR A 159 23.07 -5.90 1.75
C THR A 159 22.25 -5.15 2.79
N GLU A 160 22.87 -4.22 3.51
CA GLU A 160 22.18 -3.38 4.47
C GLU A 160 21.23 -2.40 3.78
N VAL A 161 21.67 -1.76 2.69
CA VAL A 161 20.82 -0.87 1.88
C VAL A 161 19.59 -1.64 1.40
N GLN A 162 19.76 -2.82 0.80
CA GLN A 162 18.63 -3.65 0.36
C GLN A 162 17.64 -3.93 1.50
N LYS A 163 18.13 -4.37 2.67
CA LYS A 163 17.26 -4.68 3.81
C LYS A 163 16.55 -3.43 4.31
N SER A 164 17.23 -2.30 4.31
CA SER A 164 16.68 -1.01 4.74
C SER A 164 15.61 -0.50 3.78
N LEU A 165 15.85 -0.55 2.46
CA LEU A 165 14.86 -0.18 1.44
C LEU A 165 13.54 -0.94 1.60
N ASN A 166 13.60 -2.25 1.91
CA ASN A 166 12.40 -3.06 2.15
C ASN A 166 11.74 -2.83 3.52
N SER A 167 12.42 -2.19 4.48
CA SER A 167 11.92 -2.00 5.86
C SER A 167 11.56 -0.55 6.18
N MET A 168 12.03 0.43 5.40
CA MET A 168 11.90 1.85 5.74
C MET A 168 10.45 2.29 5.92
N PHE A 169 9.53 1.82 5.09
CA PHE A 169 8.12 2.15 5.24
C PHE A 169 7.59 1.71 6.61
N GLU A 170 7.93 0.49 7.03
CA GLU A 170 7.59 -0.02 8.37
C GLU A 170 8.29 0.81 9.46
N TRP A 171 9.55 1.20 9.27
CA TRP A 171 10.24 2.05 10.24
C TRP A 171 9.59 3.42 10.42
N TYR A 172 9.03 4.01 9.36
CA TYR A 172 8.24 5.22 9.47
C TYR A 172 6.87 4.93 10.11
N SER A 173 6.20 3.83 9.75
CA SER A 173 4.88 3.45 10.27
C SER A 173 4.89 3.19 11.78
N THR A 174 5.95 2.57 12.30
CA THR A 174 6.15 2.28 13.72
C THR A 174 6.89 3.38 14.47
N SER A 175 7.28 4.47 13.79
CA SER A 175 7.91 5.62 14.46
C SER A 175 6.92 6.32 15.39
N ALA A 176 7.42 6.82 16.51
CA ALA A 176 6.59 7.54 17.47
C ALA A 176 6.20 8.94 17.00
N LEU A 177 7.03 9.54 16.14
CA LEU A 177 6.86 10.84 15.51
C LEU A 177 7.84 10.94 14.33
N THR A 178 7.34 11.37 13.17
CA THR A 178 8.18 11.81 12.06
C THR A 178 8.31 13.33 12.07
N MET A 179 9.53 13.84 12.20
CA MET A 179 9.83 15.27 12.08
C MET A 179 10.21 15.58 10.64
N VAL A 180 9.45 16.44 9.98
CA VAL A 180 9.73 16.89 8.61
C VAL A 180 10.49 18.20 8.66
N TYR A 181 11.69 18.24 8.10
CA TYR A 181 12.48 19.46 7.96
C TYR A 181 12.35 20.04 6.55
N LEU A 182 11.75 21.23 6.47
CA LEU A 182 11.52 21.98 5.24
C LEU A 182 12.62 23.03 5.07
N SER A 183 13.71 22.68 4.39
CA SER A 183 14.87 23.57 4.26
C SER A 183 14.61 24.81 3.40
N ASP A 184 13.63 24.73 2.50
CA ASP A 184 13.19 25.79 1.59
C ASP A 184 12.04 26.66 2.14
N VAL A 185 11.59 26.38 3.37
CA VAL A 185 10.53 27.16 4.04
C VAL A 185 11.12 27.91 5.22
N SER A 186 11.06 29.25 5.18
CA SER A 186 11.53 30.13 6.25
C SER A 186 10.36 30.74 7.01
N ARG A 187 10.64 31.42 8.14
CA ARG A 187 9.62 32.15 8.93
C ARG A 187 8.90 33.24 8.16
N SER A 188 9.56 33.84 7.18
CA SER A 188 9.00 34.90 6.34
C SER A 188 8.29 34.37 5.09
N SER A 189 8.27 33.04 4.90
CA SER A 189 7.55 32.43 3.80
C SER A 189 6.05 32.75 3.89
N LYS A 190 5.45 33.02 2.73
CA LYS A 190 4.02 33.31 2.60
C LYS A 190 3.19 32.09 3.02
N PRO A 191 1.92 32.26 3.39
CA PRO A 191 0.98 31.14 3.52
C PRO A 191 1.02 30.24 2.28
N ARG A 192 0.77 28.94 2.43
CA ARG A 192 0.92 27.95 1.35
C ARG A 192 2.37 27.67 0.97
N ALA A 193 3.30 27.80 1.91
CA ALA A 193 4.72 27.53 1.68
C ALA A 193 5.01 26.03 1.69
N LEU A 194 4.38 25.26 2.59
CA LEU A 194 4.47 23.80 2.57
C LEU A 194 3.95 23.26 1.25
N ALA A 195 2.82 23.77 0.74
CA ALA A 195 2.27 23.31 -0.54
C ALA A 195 3.25 23.48 -1.72
N ARG A 196 4.15 24.46 -1.64
CA ARG A 196 5.16 24.76 -2.68
C ARG A 196 6.54 24.20 -2.36
N SER A 197 6.71 23.56 -1.20
CA SER A 197 8.00 23.05 -0.79
C SER A 197 8.46 21.93 -1.73
N GLU A 198 9.74 21.96 -2.07
CA GLU A 198 10.40 20.90 -2.81
C GLU A 198 10.36 19.57 -2.07
N TRP A 199 10.11 19.56 -0.75
CA TRP A 199 9.90 18.33 0.01
C TRP A 199 8.78 17.47 -0.59
N ASN A 200 7.70 18.07 -1.10
CA ASN A 200 6.59 17.33 -1.72
C ASN A 200 6.95 16.68 -3.06
N THR A 201 8.06 17.07 -3.68
CA THR A 201 8.44 16.59 -5.01
C THR A 201 9.42 15.42 -4.98
N ARG A 202 10.05 15.11 -3.84
CA ARG A 202 10.98 13.97 -3.75
C ARG A 202 10.23 12.64 -3.67
N ALA A 203 10.69 11.59 -4.37
CA ALA A 203 9.98 10.30 -4.36
C ALA A 203 9.93 9.64 -2.97
N TRP A 204 11.03 9.67 -2.23
CA TRP A 204 11.12 9.10 -0.87
C TRP A 204 10.26 9.81 0.16
N THR A 205 9.90 11.09 -0.03
CA THR A 205 9.05 11.77 0.96
C THR A 205 7.59 11.30 0.89
N LEU A 206 7.19 10.53 -0.14
CA LEU A 206 5.85 9.95 -0.22
C LEU A 206 5.62 8.88 0.84
N PRO A 207 6.44 7.81 0.95
CA PRO A 207 6.30 6.86 2.05
C PRO A 207 6.55 7.52 3.41
N GLU A 208 7.44 8.53 3.50
CA GLU A 208 7.68 9.29 4.74
C GLU A 208 6.48 10.13 5.18
N LEU A 209 5.60 10.51 4.25
CA LEU A 209 4.32 11.19 4.53
C LEU A 209 3.22 10.20 4.90
N LEU A 210 3.08 9.12 4.12
CA LEU A 210 1.97 8.17 4.23
C LEU A 210 2.13 7.22 5.41
N ALA A 211 3.31 6.65 5.61
CA ALA A 211 3.53 5.62 6.61
C ALA A 211 3.30 6.06 8.08
N PRO A 212 3.84 7.20 8.56
CA PRO A 212 3.80 7.50 9.99
C PRO A 212 2.41 7.96 10.43
N LYS A 213 1.97 7.53 11.62
CA LYS A 213 0.70 7.99 12.22
C LYS A 213 0.77 9.44 12.72
N VAL A 214 1.95 9.89 13.12
CA VAL A 214 2.18 11.22 13.71
C VAL A 214 3.31 11.94 12.98
N ILE A 215 3.01 13.15 12.48
CA ILE A 215 3.99 13.99 11.78
C ILE A 215 4.01 15.41 12.35
N ARG A 216 5.18 16.05 12.34
CA ARG A 216 5.32 17.50 12.61
C ARG A 216 6.27 18.14 11.61
N PHE A 217 5.82 19.21 10.99
CA PHE A 217 6.58 20.02 10.04
C PHE A 217 7.34 21.14 10.75
N TYR A 218 8.60 21.30 10.36
CA TYR A 218 9.51 22.31 10.88
C TYR A 218 10.09 23.12 9.72
N GLN A 219 10.22 24.42 9.94
CA GLN A 219 10.84 25.36 9.03
C GLN A 219 12.37 25.21 9.06
N ASN A 220 13.06 25.93 8.19
CA ASN A 220 14.51 25.82 8.04
C ASN A 220 15.30 26.24 9.30
N ASP A 221 14.70 27.01 10.21
CA ASP A 221 15.23 27.40 11.52
C ASP A 221 14.74 26.49 12.67
N TRP A 222 14.09 25.37 12.35
CA TRP A 222 13.51 24.40 13.28
C TRP A 222 12.33 24.91 14.13
N THR A 223 11.71 26.04 13.78
CA THR A 223 10.40 26.36 14.38
C THR A 223 9.27 25.55 13.76
N PRO A 224 8.23 25.21 14.54
CA PRO A 224 7.06 24.53 14.00
C PRO A 224 6.41 25.33 12.88
N TYR A 225 6.04 24.65 11.79
CA TYR A 225 5.37 25.29 10.65
C TYR A 225 4.06 25.95 11.10
N LEU A 226 3.80 27.18 10.61
CA LEU A 226 2.68 28.04 11.03
C LEU A 226 2.63 28.36 12.54
N ASN A 227 3.71 28.12 13.29
CA ASN A 227 3.71 28.08 14.77
C ASN A 227 2.66 27.10 15.33
N ASP A 228 2.28 26.07 14.56
CA ASP A 228 1.35 25.04 15.00
C ASP A 228 2.09 24.04 15.90
N HIS A 229 1.80 24.10 17.19
CA HIS A 229 2.38 23.22 18.22
C HIS A 229 1.54 21.97 18.51
N SER A 230 0.52 21.68 17.70
CA SER A 230 -0.30 20.49 17.86
C SER A 230 0.53 19.21 17.79
N ASP A 231 0.02 18.15 18.42
CA ASP A 231 0.80 16.94 18.56
C ASP A 231 1.00 16.18 17.24
N ASN A 232 0.09 16.36 16.30
CA ASN A 232 0.08 15.73 14.99
C ASN A 232 -0.48 16.67 13.92
N HIS A 233 0.36 17.10 12.98
CA HIS A 233 -0.03 17.96 11.87
C HIS A 233 -0.94 17.28 10.84
N LYS A 234 -1.09 15.94 10.88
CA LYS A 234 -2.13 15.22 10.11
C LYS A 234 -3.55 15.49 10.60
N LEU A 235 -3.72 16.14 11.76
CA LEU A 235 -5.01 16.56 12.30
C LEU A 235 -5.26 18.06 12.16
N SER A 236 -4.32 18.81 11.57
CA SER A 236 -4.42 20.25 11.38
C SER A 236 -5.03 20.56 10.02
N ASP A 237 -6.27 21.08 10.00
CA ASP A 237 -7.01 21.36 8.76
C ASP A 237 -6.21 22.24 7.78
N ALA A 238 -5.51 23.26 8.29
CA ALA A 238 -4.70 24.16 7.48
C ALA A 238 -3.54 23.43 6.79
N ILE A 239 -2.82 22.58 7.52
CA ILE A 239 -1.66 21.84 7.00
C ILE A 239 -2.12 20.72 6.06
N VAL A 240 -3.18 19.99 6.44
CA VAL A 240 -3.78 18.93 5.61
C VAL A 240 -4.28 19.49 4.29
N GLN A 241 -4.89 20.69 4.29
CA GLN A 241 -5.31 21.34 3.05
C GLN A 241 -4.11 21.71 2.16
N GLU A 242 -3.02 22.23 2.71
CA GLU A 242 -1.80 22.50 1.94
C GLU A 242 -1.17 21.22 1.36
N LEU A 243 -1.17 20.12 2.12
CA LEU A 243 -0.69 18.82 1.66
C LEU A 243 -1.57 18.26 0.55
N LYS A 244 -2.90 18.36 0.70
CA LYS A 244 -3.86 17.94 -0.33
C LYS A 244 -3.64 18.72 -1.63
N ASP A 245 -3.46 20.03 -1.54
CA ASP A 245 -3.20 20.89 -2.71
C ASP A 245 -1.89 20.52 -3.42
N ALA A 246 -0.87 20.09 -2.69
CA ALA A 246 0.45 19.76 -3.24
C ALA A 246 0.57 18.33 -3.77
N THR A 247 -0.14 17.38 -3.16
CA THR A 247 0.08 15.94 -3.37
C THR A 247 -1.13 15.21 -3.96
N GLU A 248 -2.31 15.83 -3.98
CA GLU A 248 -3.59 15.22 -4.37
C GLU A 248 -3.96 13.99 -3.52
N ILE A 249 -3.39 13.89 -2.31
CA ILE A 249 -3.72 12.86 -1.31
C ILE A 249 -4.84 13.41 -0.43
N ASP A 250 -5.93 12.64 -0.34
CA ASP A 250 -7.07 13.01 0.50
C ASP A 250 -6.76 12.90 2.00
N ALA A 251 -7.46 13.68 2.81
CA ALA A 251 -7.26 13.76 4.26
C ALA A 251 -7.37 12.39 4.95
N GLU A 252 -8.28 11.51 4.50
CA GLU A 252 -8.42 10.15 5.02
C GLU A 252 -7.14 9.33 4.81
N ALA A 253 -6.58 9.35 3.60
CA ALA A 253 -5.35 8.63 3.29
C ALA A 253 -4.11 9.25 3.97
N LEU A 254 -4.11 10.56 4.23
CA LEU A 254 -3.08 11.20 5.04
C LEU A 254 -3.17 10.78 6.50
N ALA A 255 -4.38 10.67 7.07
CA ALA A 255 -4.58 10.33 8.47
C ALA A 255 -4.32 8.85 8.78
N ASP A 256 -4.86 7.95 7.96
CA ASP A 256 -4.74 6.50 8.15
C ASP A 256 -4.56 5.80 6.79
N PHE A 257 -3.31 5.75 6.32
CA PHE A 257 -2.99 5.11 5.06
C PHE A 257 -3.14 3.59 5.15
N ASN A 258 -4.04 3.04 4.33
CA ASN A 258 -4.20 1.60 4.16
C ASN A 258 -3.94 1.21 2.69
N CYS A 259 -2.85 0.49 2.45
CA CYS A 259 -2.40 0.11 1.11
C CYS A 259 -3.41 -0.75 0.34
N ARG A 260 -4.32 -1.47 1.04
CA ARG A 260 -5.33 -2.36 0.45
C ARG A 260 -6.62 -1.65 0.07
N LYS A 261 -6.97 -0.54 0.74
CA LYS A 261 -8.16 0.26 0.43
C LYS A 261 -7.98 1.14 -0.81
N ILE A 262 -6.73 1.39 -1.20
CA ILE A 262 -6.37 2.34 -2.25
C ILE A 262 -5.76 1.58 -3.42
N ASN A 263 -6.40 1.70 -4.58
CA ASN A 263 -5.94 1.02 -5.79
C ASN A 263 -4.56 1.52 -6.27
N ALA A 264 -3.91 0.70 -7.06
CA ALA A 264 -2.59 0.96 -7.63
C ALA A 264 -2.56 2.26 -8.42
N ARG A 265 -3.59 2.50 -9.24
CA ARG A 265 -3.68 3.70 -10.09
C ARG A 265 -3.57 5.01 -9.32
N LYS A 266 -4.26 5.11 -8.19
CA LYS A 266 -4.28 6.29 -7.32
C LYS A 266 -2.94 6.46 -6.60
N LYS A 267 -2.38 5.37 -6.08
CA LYS A 267 -1.04 5.37 -5.45
C LYS A 267 0.05 5.80 -6.45
N LEU A 268 -0.04 5.35 -7.70
CA LEU A 268 0.88 5.74 -8.78
C LEU A 268 0.68 7.20 -9.22
N GLN A 269 -0.55 7.72 -9.17
CA GLN A 269 -0.82 9.15 -9.40
C GLN A 269 -0.06 10.02 -8.39
N TRP A 270 -0.10 9.67 -7.10
CA TRP A 270 0.63 10.42 -6.05
C TRP A 270 2.16 10.39 -6.21
N ALA A 271 2.67 9.36 -6.89
CA ALA A 271 4.08 9.22 -7.21
C ALA A 271 4.47 9.93 -8.52
N SER A 272 3.52 10.17 -9.42
CA SER A 272 3.76 10.55 -10.82
C SER A 272 4.45 11.90 -11.04
N THR A 273 4.35 12.81 -10.08
CA THR A 273 4.96 14.15 -10.13
C THR A 273 6.29 14.23 -9.37
N ARG A 274 6.72 13.11 -8.77
CA ARG A 274 7.90 13.07 -7.91
C ARG A 274 9.16 12.76 -8.68
N VAL A 275 10.28 13.26 -8.17
CA VAL A 275 11.62 13.19 -8.75
C VAL A 275 12.57 12.44 -7.83
N THR A 276 13.62 11.86 -8.42
CA THR A 276 14.66 11.12 -7.72
C THR A 276 16.05 11.59 -8.09
N THR A 277 17.00 11.37 -7.18
CA THR A 277 18.43 11.54 -7.47
C THR A 277 18.96 10.30 -8.19
N GLU A 278 18.76 9.12 -7.59
CA GLU A 278 19.00 7.83 -8.24
C GLU A 278 17.76 7.43 -9.03
N GLN A 279 17.92 7.08 -10.31
CA GLN A 279 16.77 6.88 -11.18
C GLN A 279 15.90 5.69 -10.77
N GLU A 280 16.51 4.67 -10.16
CA GLU A 280 15.82 3.47 -9.70
C GLU A 280 14.94 3.69 -8.47
N ASP A 281 15.20 4.74 -7.70
CA ASP A 281 14.42 5.07 -6.52
C ASP A 281 12.96 5.41 -6.85
N ILE A 282 12.64 5.65 -8.13
CA ILE A 282 11.27 5.92 -8.57
C ILE A 282 10.34 4.72 -8.34
N ALA A 283 10.93 3.51 -8.31
CA ALA A 283 10.25 2.28 -7.96
C ALA A 283 10.52 1.88 -6.50
N TYR A 284 11.76 2.02 -6.01
CA TYR A 284 12.12 1.59 -4.64
C TYR A 284 11.36 2.35 -3.55
N SER A 285 11.07 3.63 -3.76
CA SER A 285 10.27 4.41 -2.80
C SER A 285 8.82 3.94 -2.68
N LEU A 286 8.34 3.09 -3.60
CA LEU A 286 6.97 2.60 -3.63
C LEU A 286 6.79 1.22 -2.98
N PHE A 287 7.88 0.53 -2.62
CA PHE A 287 7.82 -0.84 -2.12
C PHE A 287 6.87 -1.00 -0.93
N GLY A 288 7.04 -0.18 0.11
CA GLY A 288 6.17 -0.23 1.28
C GLY A 288 4.76 0.32 1.07
N ILE A 289 4.58 1.25 0.12
CA ILE A 289 3.24 1.76 -0.25
C ILE A 289 2.39 0.66 -0.90
N PHE A 290 3.05 -0.27 -1.59
CA PHE A 290 2.41 -1.40 -2.25
C PHE A 290 2.55 -2.72 -1.49
N ASP A 291 3.28 -2.73 -0.38
CA ASP A 291 3.61 -3.95 0.38
C ASP A 291 4.24 -5.04 -0.51
N VAL A 292 5.20 -4.64 -1.37
CA VAL A 292 5.94 -5.55 -2.26
C VAL A 292 7.41 -5.58 -1.90
N GLN A 293 8.01 -6.77 -1.98
CA GLN A 293 9.44 -6.97 -1.77
C GLN A 293 10.12 -7.32 -3.09
N ILE A 294 11.05 -6.47 -3.51
CA ILE A 294 11.83 -6.66 -4.73
C ILE A 294 13.30 -6.41 -4.39
N HIS A 295 14.20 -7.21 -4.96
CA HIS A 295 15.63 -7.00 -4.81
C HIS A 295 16.07 -5.73 -5.55
N PRO A 296 16.59 -4.69 -4.85
CA PRO A 296 17.09 -3.48 -5.48
C PRO A 296 18.39 -3.75 -6.24
N MET A 297 18.47 -3.27 -7.48
CA MET A 297 19.65 -3.36 -8.35
C MET A 297 19.96 -1.99 -8.95
N TYR A 298 20.82 -1.21 -8.30
CA TYR A 298 21.27 0.07 -8.86
C TYR A 298 22.09 -0.16 -10.14
N GLY A 299 21.81 0.65 -11.18
CA GLY A 299 22.39 0.52 -12.52
C GLY A 299 21.52 -0.27 -13.51
N GLU A 300 20.35 -0.77 -13.09
CA GLU A 300 19.46 -1.52 -13.98
C GLU A 300 18.60 -0.63 -14.91
N ARG A 301 18.68 0.70 -14.74
CA ARG A 301 17.90 1.75 -15.43
C ARG A 301 16.45 1.83 -14.97
N LYS A 302 15.91 3.05 -14.93
CA LYS A 302 14.55 3.33 -14.44
C LYS A 302 13.45 2.55 -15.17
N GLU A 303 13.57 2.36 -16.48
CA GLU A 303 12.50 1.72 -17.27
C GLU A 303 12.35 0.24 -16.90
N LYS A 304 13.47 -0.42 -16.58
CA LYS A 304 13.50 -1.85 -16.25
C LYS A 304 13.02 -2.11 -14.82
N VAL A 305 13.45 -1.30 -13.87
CA VAL A 305 13.01 -1.42 -12.47
C VAL A 305 11.54 -1.07 -12.32
N LEU A 306 11.04 -0.03 -13.01
CA LEU A 306 9.62 0.30 -13.03
C LEU A 306 8.80 -0.84 -13.64
N GLY A 307 9.27 -1.44 -14.74
CA GLY A 307 8.64 -2.61 -15.36
C GLY A 307 8.52 -3.80 -14.40
N ARG A 308 9.63 -4.19 -13.74
CA ARG A 308 9.65 -5.25 -12.71
C ARG A 308 8.71 -4.96 -11.55
N PHE A 309 8.68 -3.70 -11.09
CA PHE A 309 7.81 -3.28 -10.00
C PHE A 309 6.32 -3.39 -10.37
N LEU A 310 5.92 -2.85 -11.52
CA LEU A 310 4.53 -2.92 -11.96
C LEU A 310 4.09 -4.35 -12.30
N GLU A 311 5.00 -5.17 -12.86
CA GLU A 311 4.79 -6.60 -13.02
C GLU A 311 4.47 -7.27 -11.68
N LYS A 312 5.27 -6.99 -10.63
CA LYS A 312 5.06 -7.51 -9.28
C LYS A 312 3.72 -7.05 -8.69
N VAL A 313 3.39 -5.77 -8.82
CA VAL A 313 2.11 -5.19 -8.36
C VAL A 313 0.93 -5.92 -9.00
N VAL A 314 0.94 -6.11 -10.31
CA VAL A 314 -0.16 -6.81 -11.01
C VAL A 314 -0.19 -8.29 -10.65
N ALA A 315 0.97 -8.95 -10.54
CA ALA A 315 1.05 -10.38 -10.30
C ALA A 315 0.71 -10.79 -8.85
N GLU A 316 1.14 -10.02 -7.85
CA GLU A 316 0.92 -10.35 -6.43
C GLU A 316 -0.36 -9.74 -5.87
N LEU A 317 -0.67 -8.49 -6.20
CA LEU A 317 -1.84 -7.81 -5.67
C LEU A 317 -3.08 -8.05 -6.54
N GLY A 318 -2.90 -8.50 -7.80
CA GLY A 318 -3.99 -8.64 -8.76
C GLY A 318 -4.59 -7.30 -9.21
N ASP A 319 -3.96 -6.18 -8.86
CA ASP A 319 -4.50 -4.84 -9.08
C ASP A 319 -4.17 -4.34 -10.49
N ILE A 320 -5.07 -4.61 -11.43
CA ILE A 320 -4.92 -4.19 -12.83
C ILE A 320 -5.10 -2.70 -13.06
N SER A 321 -5.50 -1.93 -12.04
CA SER A 321 -5.54 -0.47 -12.18
C SER A 321 -4.14 0.12 -12.41
N ALA A 322 -3.08 -0.61 -12.07
CA ALA A 322 -1.71 -0.27 -12.48
C ALA A 322 -1.54 -0.19 -14.01
N LEU A 323 -2.39 -0.86 -14.79
CA LEU A 323 -2.37 -0.82 -16.25
C LEU A 323 -3.13 0.39 -16.83
N ASP A 324 -3.83 1.16 -15.99
CA ASP A 324 -4.53 2.38 -16.42
C ASP A 324 -3.53 3.55 -16.49
N TRP A 325 -3.05 3.87 -17.68
CA TRP A 325 -2.06 4.93 -17.90
C TRP A 325 -2.13 5.47 -19.32
N VAL A 326 -1.62 6.69 -19.50
CA VAL A 326 -1.54 7.40 -20.79
C VAL A 326 -0.10 7.75 -21.16
N GLY A 327 0.16 8.06 -22.42
CA GLY A 327 1.50 8.36 -22.94
C GLY A 327 2.15 7.14 -23.59
N GLN A 328 3.44 6.93 -23.33
CA GLN A 328 4.26 5.96 -24.07
C GLN A 328 4.34 4.59 -23.37
N SER A 329 4.30 3.53 -24.17
CA SER A 329 4.48 2.15 -23.71
C SER A 329 5.94 1.84 -23.35
N SER A 330 6.13 1.00 -22.34
CA SER A 330 7.43 0.49 -21.94
C SER A 330 8.01 -0.47 -22.98
N LYS A 331 9.34 -0.50 -23.07
CA LYS A 331 10.07 -1.59 -23.76
C LYS A 331 10.05 -2.90 -22.98
N PHE A 332 9.69 -2.85 -21.71
CA PHE A 332 9.60 -4.03 -20.85
C PHE A 332 8.38 -4.88 -21.19
N ASN A 333 7.21 -4.23 -21.29
CA ASN A 333 5.96 -4.80 -21.80
C ASN A 333 5.06 -3.64 -22.28
N SER A 334 4.36 -3.78 -23.40
CA SER A 334 3.57 -2.67 -23.98
C SER A 334 2.36 -2.26 -23.15
N CYS A 335 1.87 -3.10 -22.25
CA CYS A 335 0.81 -2.78 -21.29
C CYS A 335 1.30 -2.02 -20.05
N LEU A 336 2.62 -1.84 -19.89
CA LEU A 336 3.21 -1.01 -18.83
C LEU A 336 3.68 0.33 -19.40
N PRO A 337 3.64 1.42 -18.63
CA PRO A 337 4.11 2.72 -19.09
C PRO A 337 5.64 2.78 -19.13
N ALA A 338 6.18 3.61 -20.02
CA ALA A 338 7.60 3.87 -20.10
C ALA A 338 8.14 4.63 -18.88
N ASP A 339 7.31 5.46 -18.25
CA ASP A 339 7.69 6.35 -17.16
C ASP A 339 6.52 6.55 -16.19
N ILE A 340 6.81 6.81 -14.91
CA ILE A 340 5.79 7.01 -13.86
C ILE A 340 4.90 8.25 -14.14
N THR A 341 5.40 9.22 -14.90
CA THR A 341 4.65 10.43 -15.28
C THR A 341 3.41 10.13 -16.12
N SER A 342 3.33 8.93 -16.71
CA SER A 342 2.13 8.41 -17.39
C SER A 342 0.89 8.30 -16.50
N TYR A 343 1.07 8.36 -15.17
CA TYR A 343 -0.03 8.35 -14.20
C TYR A 343 -0.46 9.75 -13.74
N LYS A 344 0.12 10.83 -14.28
CA LYS A 344 -0.16 12.21 -13.85
C LYS A 344 -1.60 12.65 -14.08
N ALA A 345 -2.20 12.21 -15.18
CA ALA A 345 -3.61 12.49 -15.44
C ALA A 345 -4.48 11.83 -14.34
N PRO A 346 -5.54 12.49 -13.86
CA PRO A 346 -6.49 11.83 -12.97
C PRO A 346 -7.12 10.64 -13.69
N PRO A 347 -7.32 9.49 -13.01
CA PRO A 347 -7.93 8.33 -13.65
C PRO A 347 -9.38 8.63 -14.04
N TYR A 348 -9.81 8.05 -15.16
CA TYR A 348 -11.23 8.07 -15.51
C TYR A 348 -12.06 7.42 -14.40
N THR A 349 -12.94 8.22 -13.80
CA THR A 349 -13.90 7.72 -12.81
C THR A 349 -15.24 7.56 -13.50
N PRO A 350 -15.74 6.32 -13.71
CA PRO A 350 -17.06 6.13 -14.28
C PRO A 350 -18.12 6.79 -13.38
N PRO A 351 -19.25 7.25 -13.95
CA PRO A 351 -20.34 7.81 -13.16
C PRO A 351 -20.76 6.82 -12.07
N SER A 352 -20.86 7.28 -10.82
CA SER A 352 -21.39 6.44 -9.75
C SER A 352 -22.83 6.04 -10.09
N LEU A 353 -23.11 4.74 -10.09
CA LEU A 353 -24.49 4.27 -10.16
C LEU A 353 -25.08 4.44 -8.77
N SER A 354 -26.15 5.23 -8.65
CA SER A 354 -26.94 5.17 -7.43
C SER A 354 -27.54 3.78 -7.29
N GLU A 355 -27.80 3.30 -6.07
CA GLU A 355 -28.50 2.01 -5.87
C GLU A 355 -29.85 1.98 -6.61
N HIS A 356 -30.49 3.14 -6.78
CA HIS A 356 -31.70 3.27 -7.59
C HIS A 356 -31.45 2.97 -9.08
N ASP A 357 -30.38 3.49 -9.66
CA ASP A 357 -30.02 3.23 -11.08
C ASP A 357 -29.59 1.78 -11.30
N VAL A 358 -28.87 1.22 -10.32
CA VAL A 358 -28.53 -0.21 -10.30
C VAL A 358 -29.81 -1.03 -10.28
N GLN A 359 -30.74 -0.75 -9.37
CA GLN A 359 -31.99 -1.50 -9.24
C GLN A 359 -32.90 -1.37 -10.47
N THR A 360 -32.92 -0.20 -11.08
CA THR A 360 -33.63 0.04 -12.34
C THR A 360 -33.03 -0.80 -13.47
N SER A 361 -31.70 -0.84 -13.56
CA SER A 361 -30.98 -1.66 -14.54
C SER A 361 -31.22 -3.15 -14.31
N ILE A 362 -31.15 -3.61 -13.06
CA ILE A 362 -31.44 -4.99 -12.65
C ILE A 362 -32.86 -5.38 -13.07
N SER A 363 -33.86 -4.55 -12.79
CA SER A 363 -35.27 -4.84 -13.10
C SER A 363 -35.48 -5.03 -14.61
N LEU A 364 -34.82 -4.22 -15.44
CA LEU A 364 -34.84 -4.36 -16.90
C LEU A 364 -34.12 -5.63 -17.38
N LEU A 365 -32.96 -5.93 -16.78
CA LEU A 365 -32.14 -7.09 -17.12
C LEU A 365 -32.82 -8.41 -16.73
N GLN A 366 -33.54 -8.45 -15.61
CA GLN A 366 -34.31 -9.61 -15.16
C GLN A 366 -35.34 -10.04 -16.20
N GLN A 367 -35.98 -9.08 -16.88
CA GLN A 367 -37.01 -9.35 -17.86
C GLN A 367 -36.46 -9.77 -19.23
N THR A 368 -35.23 -9.38 -19.56
CA THR A 368 -34.74 -9.41 -20.95
C THR A 368 -33.52 -10.30 -21.17
N ALA A 369 -32.66 -10.52 -20.16
CA ALA A 369 -31.35 -11.11 -20.39
C ALA A 369 -30.75 -11.88 -19.19
N MET A 370 -31.59 -12.52 -18.36
CA MET A 370 -31.13 -13.28 -17.19
C MET A 370 -30.14 -14.42 -17.56
N ASP A 371 -30.46 -15.23 -18.57
CA ASP A 371 -29.60 -16.36 -18.98
C ASP A 371 -28.21 -15.89 -19.46
N LEU A 372 -28.16 -14.77 -20.20
CA LEU A 372 -26.91 -14.16 -20.63
C LEU A 372 -26.11 -13.64 -19.43
N ALA A 373 -26.77 -12.98 -18.47
CA ALA A 373 -26.13 -12.48 -17.25
C ALA A 373 -25.49 -13.62 -16.43
N LEU A 374 -26.20 -14.72 -16.25
CA LEU A 374 -25.68 -15.91 -15.55
C LEU A 374 -24.49 -16.54 -16.27
N LYS A 375 -24.56 -16.67 -17.61
CA LYS A 375 -23.44 -17.18 -18.41
C LYS A 375 -22.19 -16.29 -18.32
N LEU A 376 -22.37 -14.98 -18.41
CA LEU A 376 -21.26 -14.03 -18.28
C LEU A 376 -20.66 -14.06 -16.87
N TYR A 377 -21.51 -14.13 -15.84
CA TYR A 377 -21.06 -14.25 -14.45
C TYR A 377 -20.19 -15.51 -14.26
N ALA A 378 -20.69 -16.68 -14.68
CA ALA A 378 -19.95 -17.94 -14.56
C ALA A 378 -18.62 -17.92 -15.32
N LEU A 379 -18.55 -17.28 -16.49
CA LEU A 379 -17.29 -17.14 -17.24
C LEU A 379 -16.30 -16.23 -16.50
N LEU A 380 -16.74 -15.05 -16.07
CA LEU A 380 -15.90 -14.08 -15.39
C LEU A 380 -15.41 -14.59 -14.02
N GLU A 381 -16.25 -15.34 -13.31
CA GLU A 381 -15.90 -16.02 -12.07
C GLU A 381 -14.77 -17.03 -12.28
N ASN A 382 -14.81 -17.81 -13.36
CA ASN A 382 -13.81 -18.82 -13.68
C ASN A 382 -12.53 -18.29 -14.37
N LEU A 383 -12.46 -17.00 -14.72
CA LEU A 383 -11.26 -16.42 -15.32
C LEU A 383 -10.10 -16.41 -14.33
N LYS A 384 -8.93 -16.89 -14.77
CA LYS A 384 -7.70 -16.78 -13.98
C LYS A 384 -7.36 -15.32 -13.68
N ALA A 385 -6.68 -15.08 -12.56
CA ALA A 385 -6.15 -13.76 -12.25
C ALA A 385 -5.16 -13.27 -13.35
N PRO A 386 -5.06 -11.96 -13.58
CA PRO A 386 -4.02 -11.38 -14.42
C PRO A 386 -2.65 -11.81 -13.91
N ARG A 387 -1.74 -12.18 -14.81
CA ARG A 387 -0.39 -12.61 -14.44
C ARG A 387 0.63 -12.24 -15.49
N PHE A 388 1.87 -12.10 -15.06
CA PHE A 388 3.03 -12.03 -15.94
C PHE A 388 3.75 -13.37 -15.99
N ALA A 389 4.26 -13.72 -17.16
CA ALA A 389 5.21 -14.82 -17.36
C ALA A 389 6.19 -14.39 -18.44
N ASP A 390 7.50 -14.43 -18.16
CA ASP A 390 8.55 -14.02 -19.10
C ASP A 390 8.33 -12.60 -19.70
N ARG A 391 7.90 -11.65 -18.87
CA ARG A 391 7.50 -10.27 -19.25
C ARG A 391 6.29 -10.18 -20.18
N ARG A 392 5.53 -11.26 -20.33
CA ARG A 392 4.29 -11.29 -21.10
C ARG A 392 3.09 -11.25 -20.18
N LEU A 393 2.22 -10.27 -20.39
CA LEU A 393 1.00 -10.11 -19.62
C LEU A 393 -0.08 -11.05 -20.18
N HIS A 394 -0.61 -11.90 -19.32
CA HIS A 394 -1.83 -12.66 -19.58
C HIS A 394 -2.99 -11.90 -18.94
N LEU A 395 -3.77 -11.20 -19.77
CA LEU A 395 -4.84 -10.31 -19.33
C LEU A 395 -6.22 -10.93 -19.62
N PRO A 396 -6.97 -11.33 -18.58
CA PRO A 396 -8.40 -11.61 -18.72
C PRO A 396 -9.16 -10.33 -19.07
N CYS A 397 -9.94 -10.37 -20.14
CA CYS A 397 -10.63 -9.21 -20.66
C CYS A 397 -11.86 -9.58 -21.50
N ILE A 398 -12.69 -8.57 -21.78
CA ILE A 398 -13.73 -8.61 -22.80
C ILE A 398 -13.19 -7.88 -24.03
N ALA A 399 -13.07 -8.58 -25.16
CA ALA A 399 -12.46 -8.04 -26.37
C ALA A 399 -13.48 -7.72 -27.47
N PHE A 400 -13.54 -6.44 -27.85
CA PHE A 400 -14.36 -5.89 -28.92
C PHE A 400 -13.52 -5.76 -30.18
N ARG A 401 -13.96 -6.38 -31.28
CA ARG A 401 -13.26 -6.31 -32.57
C ARG A 401 -13.42 -4.92 -33.18
N VAL A 402 -12.31 -4.28 -33.52
CA VAL A 402 -12.33 -3.01 -34.25
C VAL A 402 -12.57 -3.28 -35.73
N THR A 403 -13.60 -2.65 -36.30
CA THR A 403 -14.06 -2.86 -37.69
C THR A 403 -13.68 -1.72 -38.62
N ALA A 404 -13.41 -0.53 -38.09
CA ALA A 404 -12.91 0.59 -38.85
C ALA A 404 -12.05 1.51 -38.00
N VAL A 405 -11.00 2.07 -38.62
CA VAL A 405 -10.19 3.15 -38.07
C VAL A 405 -9.98 4.18 -39.17
N LYS A 406 -10.42 5.41 -38.93
CA LYS A 406 -10.30 6.53 -39.88
C LYS A 406 -9.60 7.70 -39.21
N ARG A 407 -8.64 8.30 -39.91
CA ARG A 407 -7.97 9.50 -39.40
C ARG A 407 -8.89 10.71 -39.52
N SER A 408 -9.09 11.42 -38.41
CA SER A 408 -9.74 12.72 -38.38
C SER A 408 -8.71 13.82 -38.62
N ARG A 409 -8.99 14.78 -39.51
CA ARG A 409 -8.05 15.86 -39.91
C ARG A 409 -8.15 17.10 -39.02
N ALA A 410 -8.63 16.97 -37.79
CA ALA A 410 -9.12 18.11 -37.02
C ALA A 410 -8.03 18.97 -36.33
N GLN A 411 -6.79 18.51 -36.15
CA GLN A 411 -5.73 19.24 -35.43
C GLN A 411 -4.32 18.66 -35.72
N ASP A 412 -3.28 19.31 -35.20
CA ASP A 412 -1.85 18.90 -35.27
C ASP A 412 -1.53 17.60 -34.47
N GLN A 413 -2.56 16.95 -33.91
CA GLN A 413 -2.52 15.65 -33.25
C GLN A 413 -3.13 14.56 -34.14
N GLU A 414 -2.59 13.34 -34.13
CA GLU A 414 -3.18 12.22 -34.86
C GLU A 414 -4.39 11.67 -34.10
N ILE A 415 -5.57 12.19 -34.43
CA ILE A 415 -6.87 11.75 -33.92
C ILE A 415 -7.49 10.74 -34.90
N TYR A 416 -7.99 9.63 -34.38
CA TYR A 416 -8.62 8.56 -35.14
C TYR A 416 -10.04 8.29 -34.63
N GLU A 417 -11.00 8.19 -35.53
CA GLU A 417 -12.34 7.65 -35.26
C GLU A 417 -12.26 6.13 -35.39
N ALA A 418 -12.57 5.43 -34.30
CA ALA A 418 -12.59 3.97 -34.25
C ALA A 418 -14.02 3.46 -34.08
N LYS A 419 -14.37 2.42 -34.84
CA LYS A 419 -15.62 1.68 -34.70
C LYS A 419 -15.30 0.25 -34.31
N ALA A 420 -16.02 -0.27 -33.33
CA ALA A 420 -15.88 -1.64 -32.87
C ALA A 420 -17.25 -2.29 -32.70
N ASP A 421 -17.28 -3.60 -32.91
CA ASP A 421 -18.49 -4.41 -32.76
C ASP A 421 -18.99 -4.28 -31.32
N GLY A 422 -20.28 -3.97 -31.16
CA GLY A 422 -20.92 -3.85 -29.85
C GLY A 422 -20.69 -2.53 -29.09
N LEU A 423 -19.75 -1.67 -29.54
CA LEU A 423 -19.43 -0.38 -28.91
C LEU A 423 -20.00 0.81 -29.70
N HIS A 424 -20.25 1.93 -29.01
CA HIS A 424 -20.44 3.22 -29.65
C HIS A 424 -19.15 3.70 -30.32
N ASP A 425 -19.29 4.52 -31.36
CA ASP A 425 -18.14 5.13 -32.04
C ASP A 425 -17.36 6.00 -31.04
N LEU A 426 -16.03 5.90 -31.10
CA LEU A 426 -15.14 6.58 -30.16
C LEU A 426 -13.96 7.23 -30.90
N LEU A 427 -13.37 8.23 -30.24
CA LEU A 427 -12.17 8.92 -30.71
C LEU A 427 -10.96 8.43 -29.92
N ILE A 428 -9.86 8.18 -30.63
CA ILE A 428 -8.59 7.74 -30.07
C ILE A 428 -7.52 8.72 -30.52
N THR A 429 -6.76 9.26 -29.57
CA THR A 429 -5.62 10.13 -29.85
C THR A 429 -4.33 9.40 -29.53
N THR A 430 -3.45 9.26 -30.52
CA THR A 430 -2.18 8.54 -30.35
C THR A 430 -1.09 9.18 -31.20
N LYS A 431 0.17 9.04 -30.78
CA LYS A 431 1.33 9.43 -31.61
C LYS A 431 1.70 8.34 -32.61
N ASP A 432 1.22 7.12 -32.39
CA ASP A 432 1.50 6.00 -33.27
C ASP A 432 0.60 6.08 -34.50
N LYS A 433 1.20 6.00 -35.69
CA LYS A 433 0.45 5.98 -36.94
C LYS A 433 -0.35 4.69 -37.06
N LEU A 434 -1.65 4.78 -36.83
CA LEU A 434 -2.56 3.67 -37.01
C LEU A 434 -2.81 3.41 -38.49
N ILE A 435 -2.77 2.13 -38.87
CA ILE A 435 -3.17 1.70 -40.21
C ILE A 435 -4.67 1.97 -40.34
N GLN A 436 -5.05 2.79 -41.31
CA GLN A 436 -6.45 3.12 -41.56
C GLN A 436 -7.12 1.99 -42.36
N PHE A 437 -8.33 1.62 -41.94
CA PHE A 437 -9.08 0.56 -42.58
C PHE A 437 -10.58 0.70 -42.34
N SER A 438 -11.34 0.00 -43.17
CA SER A 438 -12.80 -0.03 -43.09
C SER A 438 -13.31 -1.32 -43.74
N PRO A 439 -14.57 -1.72 -43.57
CA PRO A 439 -15.10 -2.93 -44.21
C PRO A 439 -14.78 -3.08 -45.72
N PRO A 440 -14.84 -2.02 -46.57
CA PRO A 440 -14.46 -2.13 -47.98
C PRO A 440 -12.94 -2.18 -48.24
N ARG A 441 -12.09 -1.98 -47.23
CA ARG A 441 -10.62 -2.02 -47.30
C ARG A 441 -10.05 -2.69 -46.05
N PRO A 442 -10.09 -4.03 -45.96
CA PRO A 442 -9.64 -4.76 -44.78
C PRO A 442 -8.12 -4.74 -44.64
N THR A 443 -7.62 -4.81 -43.41
CA THR A 443 -6.20 -4.94 -43.08
C THR A 443 -5.82 -6.36 -42.73
N MET A 444 -4.53 -6.70 -42.90
CA MET A 444 -3.97 -7.94 -42.34
C MET A 444 -3.81 -7.91 -40.81
N HIS A 445 -3.75 -6.72 -40.20
CA HIS A 445 -3.63 -6.58 -38.75
C HIS A 445 -5.02 -6.53 -38.10
N THR A 446 -5.20 -7.33 -37.05
CA THR A 446 -6.41 -7.31 -36.22
C THR A 446 -6.23 -6.33 -35.07
N PHE A 447 -7.18 -5.42 -34.90
CA PHE A 447 -7.22 -4.50 -33.76
C PHE A 447 -8.36 -4.89 -32.82
N LEU A 448 -8.10 -4.83 -31.51
CA LEU A 448 -9.07 -5.08 -30.45
C LEU A 448 -9.14 -3.88 -29.52
N LEU A 449 -10.35 -3.49 -29.13
CA LEU A 449 -10.58 -2.70 -27.93
C LEU A 449 -10.93 -3.66 -26.81
N VAL A 450 -10.20 -3.61 -25.71
CA VAL A 450 -10.40 -4.53 -24.59
C VAL A 450 -10.78 -3.79 -23.32
N ARG A 451 -11.76 -4.36 -22.62
CA ARG A 451 -12.05 -4.05 -21.21
C ARG A 451 -11.29 -5.03 -20.32
N PRO A 452 -10.27 -4.61 -19.56
CA PRO A 452 -9.64 -5.46 -18.57
C PRO A 452 -10.67 -5.91 -17.51
N CYS A 453 -10.70 -7.19 -17.16
CA CYS A 453 -11.60 -7.70 -16.12
C CYS A 453 -10.93 -7.58 -14.75
N ASN A 454 -11.48 -6.76 -13.85
CA ASN A 454 -10.94 -6.59 -12.50
C ASN A 454 -11.86 -7.29 -11.49
N ARG A 455 -11.44 -8.44 -10.95
CA ARG A 455 -12.22 -9.17 -9.94
C ARG A 455 -12.62 -8.30 -8.74
N TYR A 456 -11.78 -7.35 -8.31
CA TYR A 456 -12.07 -6.49 -7.15
C TYR A 456 -13.10 -5.38 -7.43
N LEU A 457 -13.16 -4.85 -8.66
CA LEU A 457 -14.14 -3.83 -9.06
C LEU A 457 -15.43 -4.44 -9.60
N ASP A 458 -15.33 -5.57 -10.30
CA ASP A 458 -16.44 -6.23 -10.96
C ASP A 458 -17.22 -7.14 -9.98
N LEU A 459 -16.57 -7.67 -8.92
CA LEU A 459 -17.18 -8.57 -7.92
C LEU A 459 -16.83 -8.17 -6.45
N PRO A 460 -17.29 -7.01 -5.95
CA PRO A 460 -16.89 -6.47 -4.65
C PRO A 460 -17.35 -7.29 -3.45
N ASP A 461 -18.38 -8.14 -3.60
CA ASP A 461 -18.90 -9.04 -2.56
C ASP A 461 -17.87 -10.10 -2.09
N PHE A 462 -16.74 -10.23 -2.79
CA PHE A 462 -15.66 -11.15 -2.47
C PHE A 462 -14.42 -10.47 -1.85
N ALA A 463 -14.51 -9.18 -1.52
CA ALA A 463 -13.43 -8.43 -0.87
C ALA A 463 -13.31 -8.72 0.64
N GLU A 464 -13.90 -9.82 1.14
CA GLU A 464 -13.57 -10.38 2.45
C GLU A 464 -12.29 -11.23 2.29
N PRO A 465 -11.20 -10.94 3.01
CA PRO A 465 -9.92 -11.60 2.81
C PRO A 465 -10.01 -13.07 3.25
N SER A 466 -10.16 -13.98 2.30
CA SER A 466 -9.85 -15.39 2.52
C SER A 466 -8.33 -15.53 2.69
N GLY A 467 -7.88 -15.59 3.95
CA GLY A 467 -6.54 -16.10 4.28
C GLY A 467 -5.76 -15.32 5.34
N LEU A 468 -6.29 -15.21 6.56
CA LEU A 468 -5.50 -15.28 7.81
C LEU A 468 -6.49 -15.73 8.88
N ALA A 469 -6.29 -16.93 9.41
CA ALA A 469 -7.05 -17.42 10.55
C ALA A 469 -6.92 -16.42 11.69
N GLU A 470 -8.03 -15.81 12.08
CA GLU A 470 -8.17 -15.26 13.44
C GLU A 470 -7.83 -16.40 14.39
N LEU A 471 -6.73 -16.26 15.12
CA LEU A 471 -6.44 -17.09 16.28
C LEU A 471 -7.62 -16.93 17.25
N PRO A 472 -8.33 -17.99 17.63
CA PRO A 472 -9.33 -17.88 18.68
C PRO A 472 -8.63 -17.52 19.98
N ASP A 473 -9.11 -16.47 20.63
CA ASP A 473 -8.78 -16.12 22.00
C ASP A 473 -8.85 -17.36 22.90
N VAL A 474 -7.74 -17.60 23.59
CA VAL A 474 -7.66 -18.57 24.68
C VAL A 474 -8.39 -17.96 25.87
N ALA A 475 -9.64 -18.37 26.07
CA ALA A 475 -10.30 -18.27 27.36
C ALA A 475 -10.69 -19.68 27.81
N ASP A 476 -10.04 -20.05 28.91
CA ASP A 476 -10.20 -21.22 29.75
C ASP A 476 -11.64 -21.29 30.30
N ASP A 477 -12.27 -22.48 30.25
CA ASP A 477 -13.00 -22.94 31.42
C ASP A 477 -13.31 -24.44 31.39
N THR A 478 -13.28 -25.01 32.59
CA THR A 478 -13.02 -26.42 32.87
C THR A 478 -14.29 -27.17 33.31
N GLN A 479 -14.30 -28.49 33.06
CA GLN A 479 -14.93 -29.58 33.83
C GLN A 479 -16.42 -29.99 33.66
N SER A 480 -16.55 -31.20 33.09
CA SER A 480 -17.21 -32.42 33.66
C SER A 480 -18.75 -32.58 33.64
N LYS A 481 -19.24 -33.66 32.98
CA LYS A 481 -19.71 -34.92 33.61
C LYS A 481 -20.47 -35.85 32.64
N GLU A 482 -20.37 -37.15 32.95
CA GLU A 482 -20.99 -38.33 32.32
C GLU A 482 -22.54 -38.35 32.35
N GLY A 483 -23.18 -39.12 31.46
CA GLY A 483 -24.58 -39.52 31.60
C GLY A 483 -25.14 -40.33 30.42
N SER A 484 -25.71 -41.49 30.72
CA SER A 484 -26.10 -42.60 29.84
C SER A 484 -27.55 -42.52 29.27
N TRP A 485 -27.75 -43.22 28.14
CA TRP A 485 -28.97 -43.84 27.57
C TRP A 485 -30.35 -43.13 27.61
N SER A 486 -30.99 -43.00 26.43
CA SER A 486 -32.18 -43.81 26.01
C SER A 486 -32.82 -43.26 24.70
N ALA A 487 -33.10 -44.16 23.74
CA ALA A 487 -34.09 -43.99 22.66
C ALA A 487 -35.50 -44.32 23.21
N PRO A 488 -36.68 -44.01 22.59
CA PRO A 488 -36.98 -44.11 21.15
C PRO A 488 -38.02 -43.10 20.57
N GLY A 489 -38.22 -43.14 19.24
CA GLY A 489 -39.45 -42.66 18.60
C GLY A 489 -39.27 -42.01 17.23
N SER A 490 -39.40 -42.79 16.15
CA SER A 490 -39.80 -42.25 14.83
C SER A 490 -41.33 -42.24 14.77
N PRO A 491 -41.99 -41.30 14.06
CA PRO A 491 -42.09 -41.48 12.60
C PRO A 491 -42.06 -40.19 11.76
N LEU A 492 -41.59 -40.37 10.51
CA LEU A 492 -41.90 -39.69 9.24
C LEU A 492 -42.55 -38.29 9.21
N GLN A 493 -42.11 -37.53 8.19
CA GLN A 493 -42.53 -36.19 7.70
C GLN A 493 -41.77 -35.05 8.40
N ASP A 494 -41.04 -34.15 7.76
CA ASP A 494 -41.15 -33.60 6.41
C ASP A 494 -39.79 -32.96 6.04
N SER A 495 -39.00 -33.61 5.18
CA SER A 495 -37.63 -33.16 4.84
C SER A 495 -37.52 -32.57 3.43
N ARG A 496 -38.64 -32.24 2.78
CA ARG A 496 -38.63 -31.67 1.42
C ARG A 496 -38.74 -30.13 1.38
N GLY A 497 -39.08 -29.47 2.48
CA GLY A 497 -39.18 -28.00 2.56
C GLY A 497 -37.85 -27.26 2.75
N ARG A 498 -36.94 -27.78 3.57
CA ARG A 498 -35.67 -27.06 3.92
C ARG A 498 -34.61 -27.05 2.83
N PHE A 499 -34.58 -28.05 1.95
CA PHE A 499 -33.65 -28.04 0.81
C PHE A 499 -34.09 -27.06 -0.28
N HIS A 500 -35.40 -26.90 -0.50
CA HIS A 500 -35.92 -25.94 -1.47
C HIS A 500 -35.74 -24.48 -1.02
N GLU A 501 -35.97 -24.15 0.26
CA GLU A 501 -35.74 -22.78 0.74
C GLU A 501 -34.25 -22.38 0.74
N ALA A 502 -33.35 -23.30 1.10
CA ALA A 502 -31.91 -23.05 1.03
C ALA A 502 -31.43 -22.86 -0.43
N GLN A 503 -31.92 -23.69 -1.36
CA GLN A 503 -31.53 -23.65 -2.76
C GLN A 503 -32.11 -22.43 -3.50
N VAL A 504 -33.38 -22.08 -3.21
CA VAL A 504 -34.02 -20.84 -3.70
C VAL A 504 -33.31 -19.60 -3.17
N SER A 505 -32.80 -19.64 -1.92
CA SER A 505 -32.03 -18.52 -1.35
C SER A 505 -30.66 -18.32 -1.99
N VAL A 506 -30.01 -19.41 -2.43
CA VAL A 506 -28.69 -19.38 -3.10
C VAL A 506 -28.84 -18.94 -4.56
N ASP A 507 -29.83 -19.47 -5.28
CA ASP A 507 -30.11 -19.11 -6.68
C ASP A 507 -30.56 -17.64 -6.83
N SER A 508 -31.33 -17.14 -5.85
CA SER A 508 -31.73 -15.73 -5.80
C SER A 508 -30.54 -14.79 -5.57
N LYS A 509 -29.58 -15.17 -4.72
CA LYS A 509 -28.36 -14.38 -4.48
C LYS A 509 -27.40 -14.39 -5.67
N LEU A 510 -27.24 -15.54 -6.33
CA LEU A 510 -26.42 -15.66 -7.54
C LEU A 510 -26.99 -14.83 -8.69
N SER A 511 -28.31 -14.85 -8.86
CA SER A 511 -29.00 -14.07 -9.87
C SER A 511 -28.84 -12.57 -9.63
N ASP A 512 -28.99 -12.09 -8.39
CA ASP A 512 -28.76 -10.68 -8.04
C ASP A 512 -27.32 -10.25 -8.34
N ARG A 513 -26.32 -11.06 -7.95
CA ARG A 513 -24.91 -10.81 -8.25
C ARG A 513 -24.62 -10.74 -9.75
N ALA A 514 -25.17 -11.68 -10.52
CA ALA A 514 -25.01 -11.72 -11.97
C ALA A 514 -25.60 -10.46 -12.63
N LEU A 515 -26.76 -10.01 -12.19
CA LEU A 515 -27.43 -8.81 -12.72
C LEU A 515 -26.70 -7.53 -12.32
N ARG A 516 -26.20 -7.42 -11.08
CA ARG A 516 -25.36 -6.30 -10.63
C ARG A 516 -24.08 -6.19 -11.43
N LEU A 517 -23.37 -7.30 -11.64
CA LEU A 517 -22.18 -7.36 -12.51
C LEU A 517 -22.52 -6.88 -13.92
N THR A 518 -23.62 -7.39 -14.47
CA THR A 518 -24.09 -7.08 -15.82
C THR A 518 -24.41 -5.59 -15.99
N ALA A 519 -25.05 -4.95 -15.00
CA ALA A 519 -25.28 -3.50 -15.01
C ALA A 519 -23.94 -2.72 -15.08
N ARG A 520 -22.92 -3.15 -14.33
CA ARG A 520 -21.57 -2.56 -14.38
C ARG A 520 -20.85 -2.82 -15.71
N LEU A 521 -21.13 -3.95 -16.37
CA LEU A 521 -20.57 -4.25 -17.68
C LEU A 521 -21.04 -3.25 -18.76
N THR A 522 -22.23 -2.67 -18.59
CA THR A 522 -22.81 -1.71 -19.55
C THR A 522 -22.37 -0.25 -19.34
N GLN A 523 -21.70 0.06 -18.23
CA GLN A 523 -21.16 1.39 -18.00
C GLN A 523 -20.00 1.72 -18.95
N PRO A 524 -19.75 3.02 -19.23
CA PRO A 524 -18.52 3.42 -19.88
C PRO A 524 -17.29 2.95 -19.10
N PHE A 525 -16.24 2.55 -19.81
CA PHE A 525 -15.04 1.97 -19.21
C PHE A 525 -13.77 2.45 -19.93
N GLY A 526 -12.64 2.46 -19.21
CA GLY A 526 -11.32 2.65 -19.79
C GLY A 526 -10.90 1.41 -20.57
N ALA A 527 -10.62 1.58 -21.86
CA ALA A 527 -10.29 0.51 -22.79
C ALA A 527 -8.81 0.54 -23.19
N PHE A 528 -8.24 -0.62 -23.51
CA PHE A 528 -6.94 -0.68 -24.19
C PHE A 528 -7.13 -0.98 -25.66
N LEU A 529 -6.43 -0.23 -26.52
CA LEU A 529 -6.32 -0.54 -27.94
C LEU A 529 -5.14 -1.50 -28.13
N LEU A 530 -5.42 -2.72 -28.61
CA LEU A 530 -4.42 -3.75 -28.89
C LEU A 530 -4.32 -4.01 -30.39
N ALA A 531 -3.09 -4.16 -30.87
CA ALA A 531 -2.79 -4.58 -32.24
C ALA A 531 -2.16 -5.97 -32.24
N GLN A 532 -2.75 -6.89 -33.01
CA GLN A 532 -2.21 -8.24 -33.17
C GLN A 532 -0.92 -8.21 -34.00
N GLN A 533 0.09 -8.89 -33.49
CA GLN A 533 1.38 -9.09 -34.14
C GLN A 533 1.35 -10.34 -35.03
N ARG A 534 2.37 -10.49 -35.89
CA ARG A 534 2.47 -11.65 -36.81
C ARG A 534 2.54 -13.01 -36.09
N GLY A 535 3.05 -13.04 -34.86
CA GLY A 535 3.12 -14.26 -34.03
C GLY A 535 1.82 -14.62 -33.31
N GLY A 536 0.76 -13.83 -33.48
CA GLY A 536 -0.53 -14.03 -32.83
C GLY A 536 -0.69 -13.27 -31.52
N GLU A 537 0.41 -12.82 -30.90
CA GLU A 537 0.38 -12.03 -29.67
C GLU A 537 -0.08 -10.58 -29.91
N TYR A 538 -0.45 -9.90 -28.84
CA TYR A 538 -0.92 -8.52 -28.91
C TYR A 538 0.12 -7.53 -28.39
N LYS A 539 0.08 -6.29 -28.90
CA LYS A 539 0.74 -5.14 -28.29
C LYS A 539 -0.27 -4.03 -28.04
N ARG A 540 -0.20 -3.41 -26.88
CA ARG A 540 -0.96 -2.20 -26.59
C ARG A 540 -0.39 -1.01 -27.36
N ILE A 541 -1.28 -0.32 -28.04
CA ILE A 541 -0.99 0.95 -28.68
C ILE A 541 -1.08 2.05 -27.63
N ALA A 542 -0.04 2.89 -27.58
CA ALA A 542 0.04 4.06 -26.73
C ALA A 542 -1.07 5.06 -27.06
N SER A 543 -1.59 5.77 -26.08
CA SER A 543 -2.57 6.84 -26.29
C SER A 543 -2.26 8.01 -25.35
N ASP A 544 -2.35 9.23 -25.87
CA ASP A 544 -2.06 10.43 -25.07
C ASP A 544 -3.17 10.76 -24.05
N HIS A 545 -4.34 10.12 -24.17
CA HIS A 545 -5.52 10.33 -23.33
C HIS A 545 -6.18 8.97 -23.03
N ASP A 546 -7.03 8.93 -22.00
CA ASP A 546 -7.80 7.72 -21.70
C ASP A 546 -8.74 7.38 -22.87
N ILE A 547 -8.75 6.12 -23.27
CA ILE A 547 -9.67 5.61 -24.29
C ILE A 547 -10.94 5.17 -23.58
N ILE A 548 -12.01 5.96 -23.67
CA ILE A 548 -13.28 5.64 -23.01
C ILE A 548 -14.23 5.00 -24.03
N ALA A 549 -14.60 3.75 -23.77
CA ALA A 549 -15.54 2.99 -24.59
C ALA A 549 -16.89 2.87 -23.86
N ARG A 550 -17.97 2.80 -24.64
CA ARG A 550 -19.33 2.57 -24.13
C ARG A 550 -20.01 1.48 -24.94
N VAL A 551 -20.59 0.52 -24.23
CA VAL A 551 -21.35 -0.58 -24.84
C VAL A 551 -22.71 -0.06 -25.34
N LYS A 552 -23.13 -0.47 -26.55
CA LYS A 552 -24.40 -0.04 -27.15
C LYS A 552 -25.62 -0.57 -26.40
N ASN A 553 -25.62 -1.85 -26.08
CA ASN A 553 -26.66 -2.55 -25.33
C ASN A 553 -26.07 -3.83 -24.73
N LEU A 554 -26.78 -4.50 -23.82
CA LEU A 554 -26.21 -5.70 -23.20
C LEU A 554 -25.94 -6.83 -24.19
N SER A 555 -26.84 -7.04 -25.16
CA SER A 555 -26.68 -8.07 -26.19
C SER A 555 -25.41 -7.91 -27.04
N SER A 556 -24.76 -6.74 -26.98
CA SER A 556 -23.45 -6.49 -27.58
C SER A 556 -22.31 -7.25 -26.89
N ILE A 557 -22.49 -7.71 -25.65
CA ILE A 557 -21.49 -8.51 -24.92
C ILE A 557 -21.90 -9.97 -25.01
N ILE A 558 -21.24 -10.72 -25.88
CA ILE A 558 -21.46 -12.16 -26.02
C ILE A 558 -20.36 -12.95 -25.28
N PRO A 559 -20.67 -14.15 -24.75
CA PRO A 559 -19.72 -15.00 -24.02
C PRO A 559 -18.36 -15.19 -24.70
N ASP A 560 -18.35 -15.35 -26.03
CA ASP A 560 -17.12 -15.58 -26.84
C ASP A 560 -16.13 -14.39 -26.83
N MET A 561 -16.57 -13.22 -26.37
CA MET A 561 -15.69 -12.04 -26.24
C MET A 561 -14.83 -12.11 -24.98
N VAL A 562 -15.23 -12.92 -23.99
CA VAL A 562 -14.52 -13.10 -22.73
C VAL A 562 -13.35 -14.06 -22.94
N LYS A 563 -12.13 -13.58 -22.79
CA LYS A 563 -10.92 -14.39 -23.00
C LYS A 563 -9.71 -13.83 -22.29
N THR A 564 -8.66 -14.63 -22.22
CA THR A 564 -7.33 -14.19 -21.78
C THR A 564 -6.47 -13.92 -23.00
N LEU A 565 -5.95 -12.70 -23.10
CA LEU A 565 -5.02 -12.31 -24.15
C LEU A 565 -3.59 -12.30 -23.62
N GLU A 566 -2.66 -12.71 -24.47
CA GLU A 566 -1.22 -12.58 -24.22
C GLU A 566 -0.71 -11.29 -24.89
N ILE A 567 -0.10 -10.42 -24.08
CA ILE A 567 0.32 -9.08 -24.49
C ILE A 567 1.82 -8.91 -24.23
N LEU A 568 2.54 -8.50 -25.29
CA LEU A 568 3.99 -8.28 -25.33
C LEU A 568 4.43 -6.93 -24.80
#